data_AF-A7I4G6-F1
#
_entry.id   AF-A7I4G6-F1
#
_cell.length_a   1.000
_cell.length_b   1.000
_cell.length_c   1.000
_cell.angle_alpha   90.00
_cell.angle_beta   90.00
_cell.angle_gamma   90.00
#
_symmetry.space_group_name_H-M   'P 1'
#
loop_
_entity.id
_entity.type
_entity.pdbx_description
1 polymer ?
#
loop_
_entity_poly.entity_id
_entity_poly.type
_entity_poly.pdbx_seq_one_letter_code
_entity_poly.pdbx_strand_id
1 'polypeptide(L)'
;MTDVMDKRAELTEKVMVSAEIKQVLYSYKKPGERLGDVVDRLIRDRKRDEFIEHLDRIAREGDFVPLDSDPEIAAIKKEAARAGKHRQKSIAVH
;
A
#
# COMPACT_ATOMS: atom_id res chain seq x y z
N MET A 1 19.15 31.38 26.73
CA MET A 1 18.02 30.51 26.34
C MET A 1 18.33 30.02 24.94
N THR A 2 19.00 28.88 24.88
CA THR A 2 19.74 28.36 23.72
C THR A 2 18.81 27.82 22.63
N ASP A 3 19.02 28.34 21.42
CA ASP A 3 19.15 27.57 20.18
C ASP A 3 18.29 26.32 20.03
N VAL A 4 17.09 26.48 19.48
CA VAL A 4 16.44 25.40 18.74
C VAL A 4 17.05 25.40 17.34
N MET A 5 18.31 24.95 17.27
CA MET A 5 18.98 24.66 16.03
C MET A 5 18.17 23.63 15.26
N ASP A 6 17.76 24.06 14.06
CA ASP A 6 17.93 23.30 12.83
C ASP A 6 17.74 21.79 13.03
N LYS A 7 16.51 21.32 12.79
CA LYS A 7 16.24 19.92 12.45
C LYS A 7 17.04 19.63 11.20
N ARG A 8 18.32 19.30 11.44
CA ARG A 8 19.33 18.89 10.48
C ARG A 8 18.60 18.15 9.39
N ALA A 9 18.61 18.74 8.20
CA ALA A 9 18.36 18.03 6.97
C ALA A 9 19.11 16.69 7.09
N GLU A 10 18.35 15.62 7.37
CA GLU A 10 18.89 14.27 7.30
C GLU A 10 19.60 14.22 5.96
N LEU A 11 20.91 13.93 6.00
CA LEU A 11 21.76 13.89 4.82
C LEU A 11 21.18 12.82 3.90
N THR A 12 20.27 13.22 3.02
CA THR A 12 19.75 12.38 1.96
C THR A 12 20.93 11.95 1.12
N GLU A 13 21.04 10.65 0.91
CA GLU A 13 22.07 10.03 0.07
C GLU A 13 22.18 10.79 -1.25
N LYS A 14 23.40 11.19 -1.62
CA LYS A 14 23.62 11.98 -2.83
C LYS A 14 23.61 11.04 -4.04
N VAL A 15 22.51 11.04 -4.77
CA VAL A 15 22.37 10.29 -6.02
C VAL A 15 22.79 11.16 -7.20
N MET A 16 23.74 10.69 -8.01
CA MET A 16 24.09 11.35 -9.26
C MET A 16 23.10 10.95 -10.36
N VAL A 17 22.63 11.93 -11.12
CA VAL A 17 21.73 11.73 -12.26
C VAL A 17 22.27 12.49 -13.48
N SER A 18 21.92 12.03 -14.68
CA SER A 18 22.24 12.78 -15.91
C SER A 18 21.45 14.11 -15.96
N ALA A 19 21.92 15.05 -16.78
CA ALA A 19 21.23 16.32 -16.98
C ALA A 19 19.81 16.14 -17.53
N GLU A 20 19.62 15.17 -18.42
CA GLU A 20 18.32 14.80 -18.99
C GLU A 20 17.36 14.30 -17.91
N ILE A 21 17.80 13.34 -17.09
CA ILE A 21 16.98 12.81 -15.99
C ILE A 21 16.65 13.91 -14.98
N LYS A 22 17.60 14.81 -14.70
CA LYS A 22 17.34 15.99 -13.88
C LYS A 22 16.20 16.83 -14.46
N GLN A 23 16.21 17.15 -15.76
CA GLN A 23 15.13 17.92 -16.40
C GLN A 23 13.78 17.21 -16.32
N VAL A 24 13.76 15.90 -16.55
CA VAL A 24 12.54 15.08 -16.41
C VAL A 24 12.00 15.17 -14.99
N LEU A 25 12.83 15.01 -13.96
CA LEU A 25 12.39 15.15 -12.56
C LEU A 25 11.84 16.56 -12.26
N TYR A 26 12.44 17.61 -12.84
CA TYR A 26 11.91 18.97 -12.71
C TYR A 26 10.54 19.15 -13.38
N SER A 27 10.27 18.48 -14.50
CA SER A 27 8.94 18.55 -15.14
C SER A 27 7.82 17.93 -14.31
N TYR A 28 8.14 16.97 -13.44
CA TYR A 28 7.18 16.34 -12.51
C TYR A 28 7.02 17.07 -11.18
N LYS A 29 7.87 18.05 -10.91
CA LYS A 29 7.90 18.77 -9.64
C LYS A 29 6.73 19.74 -9.52
N LYS A 30 5.99 19.66 -8.42
CA LYS A 30 4.96 20.64 -8.07
C LYS A 30 5.56 21.88 -7.40
N PRO A 31 4.89 23.04 -7.44
CA PRO A 31 5.35 24.23 -6.70
C PRO A 31 5.61 23.92 -5.22
N GLY A 32 6.77 24.30 -4.70
CA GLY A 32 7.18 24.05 -3.32
C GLY A 32 7.70 22.64 -3.00
N GLU A 33 7.59 21.68 -3.92
CA GLU A 33 8.01 20.28 -3.71
C GLU A 33 9.54 20.11 -3.81
N ARG A 34 10.18 19.28 -2.99
CA ARG A 34 11.61 18.97 -3.13
C ARG A 34 11.80 17.87 -4.17
N LEU A 35 12.95 17.86 -4.85
CA LEU A 35 13.25 16.80 -5.81
C LEU A 35 13.27 15.39 -5.18
N GLY A 36 13.68 15.29 -3.91
CA GLY A 36 13.59 14.02 -3.18
C GLY A 36 12.16 13.50 -3.09
N ASP A 37 11.21 14.38 -2.75
CA ASP A 37 9.79 14.03 -2.66
C ASP A 37 9.22 13.57 -4.02
N VAL A 38 9.68 14.18 -5.12
CA VAL A 38 9.31 13.75 -6.48
C VAL A 38 9.80 12.34 -6.76
N VAL A 39 11.07 12.04 -6.44
CA VAL A 39 11.66 10.72 -6.65
C VAL A 39 10.94 9.67 -5.80
N ASP A 40 10.68 9.97 -4.52
CA ASP A 40 9.97 9.06 -3.62
C ASP A 40 8.56 8.73 -4.11
N ARG A 41 7.84 9.74 -4.64
CA ARG A 41 6.53 9.52 -5.25
C ARG A 41 6.63 8.62 -6.48
N LEU A 42 7.54 8.92 -7.41
CA LEU A 42 7.69 8.13 -8.64
C LEU A 42 8.06 6.66 -8.35
N ILE A 43 8.95 6.42 -7.38
CA ILE A 43 9.30 5.05 -6.95
C ILE A 43 8.08 4.34 -6.36
N ARG A 44 7.31 5.04 -5.52
CA ARG A 44 6.10 4.47 -4.90
C ARG A 44 5.05 4.12 -5.94
N ASP A 45 4.80 5.01 -6.90
CA ASP A 45 3.84 4.80 -7.97
C ASP A 45 4.26 3.60 -8.83
N ARG A 46 5.54 3.52 -9.22
CA ARG A 46 6.08 2.38 -9.97
C ARG A 46 5.92 1.06 -9.21
N LYS A 47 6.29 1.01 -7.92
CA LYS A 47 6.13 -0.19 -7.09
C LYS A 47 4.67 -0.61 -6.97
N ARG A 48 3.75 0.35 -6.88
CA ARG A 48 2.32 0.07 -6.83
C ARG A 48 1.85 -0.54 -8.15
N ASP A 49 2.27 0.02 -9.27
CA ASP A 49 1.86 -0.45 -10.59
C ASP A 49 2.43 -1.86 -10.86
N GLU A 50 3.71 -2.11 -10.52
CA GLU A 50 4.33 -3.45 -10.56
C GLU A 50 3.60 -4.46 -9.65
N PHE A 51 3.12 -4.03 -8.49
CA PHE A 51 2.35 -4.88 -7.59
C PHE A 51 0.96 -5.21 -8.15
N ILE A 52 0.29 -4.25 -8.80
CA ILE A 52 -0.99 -4.48 -9.47
C ILE A 52 -0.81 -5.49 -10.62
N GLU A 53 0.21 -5.30 -11.46
CA GLU A 53 0.52 -6.26 -12.54
C GLU A 53 0.80 -7.67 -12.00
N HIS A 54 1.46 -7.76 -10.84
CA HIS A 54 1.68 -9.04 -10.17
C HIS A 54 0.37 -9.70 -9.73
N LEU A 55 -0.56 -8.93 -9.13
CA LEU A 55 -1.87 -9.44 -8.74
C LEU A 55 -2.70 -9.86 -9.94
N ASP A 56 -2.70 -9.08 -11.03
CA ASP A 56 -3.40 -9.42 -12.27
C ASP A 56 -2.86 -10.71 -12.89
N ARG A 57 -1.54 -10.90 -12.85
CA ARG A 57 -0.91 -12.14 -13.29
C ARG A 57 -1.37 -13.32 -12.45
N ILE A 58 -1.39 -13.20 -11.12
CA ILE A 58 -1.91 -14.25 -10.23
C ILE A 58 -3.39 -14.52 -10.53
N ALA A 59 -4.21 -13.49 -10.70
CA ALA A 59 -5.63 -13.61 -11.03
C ALA A 59 -5.88 -14.37 -12.34
N ARG A 60 -4.98 -14.22 -13.33
CA ARG A 60 -5.10 -14.88 -14.63
C ARG A 60 -4.54 -16.30 -14.65
N GLU A 61 -3.40 -16.51 -14.00
CA GLU A 61 -2.60 -17.74 -14.12
C GLU A 61 -2.72 -18.67 -12.91
N GLY A 62 -3.33 -18.19 -11.82
CA GLY A 62 -3.46 -18.95 -10.58
C GLY A 62 -4.50 -20.04 -10.68
N ASP A 63 -4.13 -21.23 -10.20
CA ASP A 63 -5.09 -22.30 -9.87
C ASP A 63 -5.73 -21.99 -8.52
N PHE A 64 -6.90 -21.34 -8.57
CA PHE A 64 -7.64 -20.98 -7.37
C PHE A 64 -8.36 -22.19 -6.77
N VAL A 65 -8.06 -22.48 -5.50
CA VAL A 65 -8.80 -23.47 -4.71
C VAL A 65 -9.89 -22.79 -3.88
N PRO A 66 -11.10 -23.38 -3.79
CA PRO A 66 -12.14 -22.85 -2.93
C PRO A 66 -11.69 -22.84 -1.47
N LEU A 67 -11.79 -21.68 -0.82
CA LEU A 67 -11.50 -21.52 0.61
C LEU A 67 -12.38 -22.43 1.50
N ASP A 68 -13.58 -22.79 1.03
CA ASP A 68 -14.48 -23.71 1.74
C ASP A 68 -13.98 -25.18 1.73
N SER A 69 -12.98 -25.50 0.90
CA SER A 69 -12.31 -26.81 0.93
C SER A 69 -11.26 -26.91 2.04
N ASP A 70 -10.84 -25.77 2.61
CA ASP A 70 -9.96 -25.73 3.77
C ASP A 70 -10.80 -25.93 5.05
N PRO A 71 -10.51 -26.97 5.86
CA PRO A 71 -11.30 -27.29 7.04
C PRO A 71 -11.21 -26.23 8.14
N GLU A 72 -10.11 -25.49 8.24
CA GLU A 72 -9.92 -24.41 9.21
C GLU A 72 -10.78 -23.20 8.83
N ILE A 73 -10.76 -22.82 7.54
CA ILE A 73 -11.57 -21.71 7.03
C ILE A 73 -13.06 -22.04 7.08
N ALA A 74 -13.45 -23.28 6.76
CA ALA A 74 -14.83 -23.75 6.87
C ALA A 74 -15.34 -23.66 8.33
N ALA A 75 -14.49 -23.97 9.31
CA ALA A 75 -14.82 -23.85 10.73
C ALA A 75 -15.05 -22.38 11.14
N ILE A 76 -14.16 -21.48 10.73
CA ILE A 76 -14.27 -20.04 11.01
C ILE A 76 -15.57 -19.45 10.41
N LYS A 77 -15.87 -19.78 9.15
CA LYS A 77 -17.08 -19.31 8.47
C LYS A 77 -18.36 -19.83 9.15
N LYS A 78 -18.34 -21.07 9.63
CA LYS A 78 -19.46 -21.68 10.37
C LYS A 78 -19.67 -21.00 11.72
N GLU A 79 -18.59 -20.64 12.42
CA GLU A 79 -18.66 -19.89 13.68
C GLU A 79 -19.19 -18.47 13.46
N ALA A 80 -18.71 -17.75 12.45
CA ALA A 80 -19.21 -16.43 12.07
C ALA A 80 -20.71 -16.46 11.73
N ALA A 81 -21.17 -17.46 10.98
CA ALA A 81 -22.58 -17.64 10.64
C ALA A 81 -23.45 -17.92 11.88
N ARG A 82 -22.92 -18.63 12.89
CA ARG A 82 -23.61 -18.88 14.16
C ARG A 82 -23.71 -17.61 15.01
N ALA A 83 -22.64 -16.82 15.08
CA ALA A 83 -22.62 -15.54 15.80
C ALA A 83 -23.60 -14.52 15.20
N GLY A 84 -23.70 -14.44 13.87
CA GLY A 84 -24.68 -13.58 13.18
C GLY A 84 -26.13 -13.97 13.46
N LYS A 85 -26.45 -15.27 13.45
CA LYS A 85 -27.79 -15.78 13.78
C LYS A 85 -28.18 -15.55 15.24
N HIS A 86 -27.21 -15.62 16.16
CA HIS A 86 -27.46 -15.31 17.56
C HIS A 86 -27.85 -13.84 17.75
N ARG A 87 -27.14 -12.91 17.10
CA ARG A 87 -27.48 -11.47 17.12
C ARG A 87 -28.86 -11.17 16.55
N GLN A 88 -29.27 -11.80 15.45
CA GLN A 88 -30.61 -11.61 14.89
C GLN A 88 -31.72 -12.14 15.81
N LYS A 89 -31.52 -13.29 16.47
CA LYS A 89 -32.48 -13.81 17.45
C LYS A 89 -32.60 -12.93 18.70
N SER A 90 -31.50 -12.30 19.15
CA SER A 90 -31.55 -11.36 20.28
C SER A 90 -32.30 -10.07 19.97
N ILE A 91 -32.32 -9.62 18.71
CA ILE A 91 -33.04 -8.41 18.27
C ILE A 91 -34.54 -8.70 18.06
N ALA A 92 -34.90 -9.92 17.65
CA ALA A 92 -36.29 -10.30 17.38
C ALA A 92 -37.10 -10.69 18.64
N VAL A 93 -36.50 -10.67 19.83
CA VAL A 93 -37.12 -11.05 21.12
C VAL A 93 -37.44 -9.81 21.99
N HIS A 94 -37.34 -8.60 21.43
CA HIS A 94 -37.79 -7.37 22.06
C HIS A 94 -38.97 -6.74 21.32
#